data_AF-A0A7C5I7U7-F1
#
_entry.id   AF-A0A7C5I7U7-F1
#
_cell.length_a   1.000
_cell.length_b   1.000
_cell.length_c   1.000
_cell.angle_alpha   90.00
_cell.angle_beta   90.00
_cell.angle_gamma   90.00
#
_symmetry.space_group_name_H-M   'P 1'
#
loop_
_entity.id
_entity.type
_entity.pdbx_description
1 polymer ?
#
loop_
_entity_poly.entity_id
_entity_poly.type
_entity_poly.pdbx_seq_one_letter_code
_entity_poly.pdbx_strand_id
1 'polypeptide(L)'
;RQALLARFAYDRELVQTAIEAFLADTPCQLRALRAALERQDRAEAERVAHTIKGSASYVGGEGLRAAAAQVEQALHSGGCMKPEEWLAELESQYACLRAELGSERWEDAGGTEAATEAFDAEEAARPRAD
;
A
#
# COMPACT_ATOMS: atom_id res chain seq x y z
N ARG A 1 -25.75 19.11 -5.47
CA ARG A 1 -25.48 18.09 -4.42
C ARG A 1 -24.91 16.79 -5.01
N GLN A 2 -25.50 16.20 -6.06
CA GLN A 2 -24.98 14.97 -6.69
C GLN A 2 -23.52 15.06 -7.17
N ALA A 3 -23.13 16.11 -7.91
CA ALA A 3 -21.75 16.27 -8.38
C ALA A 3 -20.70 16.32 -7.24
N LEU A 4 -21.07 16.88 -6.08
CA LEU A 4 -20.21 16.91 -4.90
C LEU A 4 -20.08 15.52 -4.27
N LEU A 5 -21.19 14.76 -4.18
CA LEU A 5 -21.19 13.39 -3.65
C LEU A 5 -20.40 12.43 -4.56
N ALA A 6 -20.53 12.57 -5.89
CA ALA A 6 -19.77 11.80 -6.86
C ALA A 6 -18.25 12.04 -6.73
N ARG A 7 -17.84 13.30 -6.47
CA ARG A 7 -16.43 13.63 -6.23
C ARG A 7 -15.89 12.93 -4.96
N PHE A 8 -16.64 12.93 -3.87
CA PHE A 8 -16.23 12.21 -2.65
C PHE A 8 -16.17 10.70 -2.83
N ALA A 9 -17.06 10.12 -3.64
CA ALA A 9 -17.02 8.69 -3.97
C ALA A 9 -15.76 8.35 -4.78
N TYR A 10 -15.45 9.13 -5.82
CA TYR A 10 -14.23 8.97 -6.61
C TYR A 10 -12.95 9.13 -5.77
N ASP A 11 -12.91 10.14 -4.89
CA ASP A 11 -11.76 10.34 -3.99
C ASP A 11 -11.58 9.13 -3.06
N ARG A 12 -12.68 8.49 -2.60
CA ARG A 12 -12.62 7.26 -1.81
C ARG A 12 -12.10 6.06 -2.60
N GLU A 13 -12.61 5.82 -3.81
CA GLU A 13 -12.14 4.73 -4.67
C GLU A 13 -10.64 4.87 -4.97
N LEU A 14 -10.16 6.10 -5.18
CA LEU A 14 -8.75 6.39 -5.39
C LEU A 14 -7.90 6.04 -4.16
N VAL A 15 -8.36 6.42 -2.96
CA VAL A 15 -7.68 6.09 -1.69
C VAL A 15 -7.67 4.57 -1.47
N GLN A 16 -8.77 3.87 -1.75
CA GLN A 16 -8.83 2.42 -1.64
C GLN A 16 -7.82 1.73 -2.56
N THR A 17 -7.79 2.14 -3.83
CA THR A 17 -6.84 1.61 -4.82
C THR A 17 -5.39 1.83 -4.40
N ALA A 18 -5.09 3.01 -3.84
CA ALA A 18 -3.78 3.33 -3.31
C ALA A 18 -3.37 2.43 -2.13
N ILE A 19 -4.29 2.18 -1.20
CA ILE A 19 -4.07 1.28 -0.06
C ILE A 19 -3.84 -0.15 -0.54
N GLU A 20 -4.66 -0.65 -1.46
CA GLU A 20 -4.51 -2.01 -2.00
C GLU A 20 -3.17 -2.19 -2.72
N ALA A 21 -2.78 -1.22 -3.56
CA ALA A 21 -1.49 -1.23 -4.23
C ALA A 21 -0.32 -1.22 -3.23
N PHE A 22 -0.42 -0.40 -2.18
CA PHE A 22 0.57 -0.33 -1.11
C PHE A 22 0.70 -1.66 -0.34
N LEU A 23 -0.42 -2.29 0.02
CA LEU A 23 -0.43 -3.58 0.73
C LEU A 23 0.10 -4.73 -0.14
N ALA A 24 -0.05 -4.65 -1.47
CA ALA A 24 0.51 -5.62 -2.39
C ALA A 24 2.03 -5.41 -2.60
N ASP A 25 2.50 -4.16 -2.69
CA ASP A 25 3.90 -3.83 -3.00
C ASP A 25 4.83 -3.92 -1.79
N THR A 26 4.39 -3.49 -0.60
CA THR A 26 5.25 -3.40 0.59
C THR A 26 5.93 -4.73 0.96
N PRO A 27 5.26 -5.90 0.91
CA PRO A 27 5.92 -7.19 1.12
C PRO A 27 7.04 -7.49 0.11
N CYS A 28 6.90 -7.03 -1.14
CA CYS A 28 7.95 -7.15 -2.16
C CYS A 28 9.16 -6.28 -1.80
N GLN A 29 8.93 -5.05 -1.35
CA GLN A 29 9.99 -4.15 -0.90
C GLN A 29 10.73 -4.68 0.33
N LEU A 30 10.02 -5.25 1.32
CA LEU A 30 10.65 -5.87 2.49
C LEU A 30 11.56 -7.05 2.11
N ARG A 31 11.15 -7.89 1.15
CA ARG A 31 12.00 -8.97 0.63
C ARG A 31 13.22 -8.43 -0.13
N ALA A 32 13.05 -7.37 -0.92
CA ALA A 32 14.15 -6.72 -1.62
C ALA A 32 15.17 -6.12 -0.64
N LEU A 33 14.70 -5.48 0.43
CA LEU A 33 15.54 -4.94 1.50
C LEU A 33 16.35 -6.06 2.17
N ARG A 34 15.69 -7.17 2.52
CA ARG A 34 16.37 -8.36 3.09
C ARG A 34 17.48 -8.87 2.17
N ALA A 35 17.18 -9.06 0.88
CA ALA A 35 18.17 -9.53 -0.08
C ALA A 35 19.35 -8.55 -0.27
N ALA A 36 19.09 -7.24 -0.25
CA ALA A 36 20.14 -6.23 -0.31
C ALA A 36 21.05 -6.28 0.94
N LEU A 37 20.47 -6.42 2.13
CA LEU A 37 21.20 -6.56 3.39
C LEU A 37 22.04 -7.84 3.43
N GLU A 38 21.51 -8.98 2.99
CA GLU A 38 22.23 -10.26 2.90
C GLU A 38 23.42 -10.18 1.94
N ARG A 39 23.27 -9.43 0.84
CA ARG A 39 24.35 -9.16 -0.13
C ARG A 39 25.33 -8.08 0.33
N GLN A 40 25.11 -7.47 1.50
CA GLN A 40 25.86 -6.30 1.98
C GLN A 40 25.83 -5.11 0.99
N ASP A 41 24.79 -5.05 0.16
CA ASP A 41 24.59 -4.00 -0.84
C ASP A 41 23.89 -2.80 -0.19
N ARG A 42 24.70 -2.01 0.50
CA ARG A 42 24.24 -0.89 1.32
C ARG A 42 23.50 0.18 0.51
N ALA A 43 23.94 0.46 -0.71
CA ALA A 43 23.33 1.45 -1.58
C ALA A 43 21.92 1.02 -2.02
N GLU A 44 21.77 -0.26 -2.39
CA GLU A 44 20.46 -0.81 -2.75
C GLU A 44 19.54 -0.89 -1.53
N ALA A 45 20.06 -1.29 -0.36
CA ALA A 45 19.28 -1.32 0.88
C ALA A 45 18.77 0.09 1.26
N GLU A 46 19.59 1.13 1.14
CA GLU A 46 19.20 2.53 1.40
C GLU A 46 18.09 2.97 0.44
N ARG A 47 18.22 2.64 -0.86
CA ARG A 47 17.20 2.95 -1.88
C ARG A 47 15.86 2.26 -1.61
N VAL A 48 15.88 1.00 -1.21
CA VAL A 48 14.65 0.25 -0.87
C VAL A 48 14.02 0.81 0.40
N ALA A 49 14.81 1.10 1.44
CA ALA A 49 14.30 1.74 2.66
C ALA A 49 13.67 3.11 2.37
N HIS A 50 14.29 3.92 1.51
CA HIS A 50 13.72 5.19 1.04
C HIS A 50 12.37 4.99 0.33
N THR A 51 12.24 3.95 -0.49
CA THR A 51 11.01 3.62 -1.22
C THR A 51 9.88 3.22 -0.25
N ILE A 52 10.18 2.38 0.75
CA ILE A 52 9.23 1.99 1.80
C ILE A 52 8.77 3.23 2.59
N LYS A 53 9.71 4.10 2.99
CA LYS A 53 9.41 5.35 3.70
C LYS A 53 8.44 6.24 2.91
N GLY A 54 8.71 6.44 1.62
CA GLY A 54 7.86 7.26 0.75
C GLY A 54 6.45 6.68 0.61
N SER A 55 6.37 5.37 0.37
CA SER A 55 5.09 4.66 0.20
C SER A 55 4.28 4.68 1.51
N ALA A 56 4.92 4.46 2.65
CA ALA A 56 4.29 4.55 3.98
C ALA A 56 3.77 5.97 4.28
N SER A 57 4.51 7.01 3.89
CA SER A 57 4.07 8.41 4.04
C SER A 57 2.81 8.72 3.23
N TYR A 58 2.63 8.08 2.08
CA TYR A 58 1.49 8.33 1.19
C TYR A 58 0.18 7.78 1.76
N VAL A 59 0.24 6.62 2.43
CA VAL A 59 -0.93 5.96 3.03
C VAL A 59 -1.15 6.31 4.51
N GLY A 60 -0.39 7.27 5.07
CA GLY A 60 -0.51 7.66 6.47
C GLY A 60 0.11 6.69 7.49
N GLY A 61 0.93 5.74 7.03
CA GLY A 61 1.59 4.72 7.85
C GLY A 61 2.79 5.25 8.65
N GLU A 62 2.55 6.14 9.61
CA GLU A 62 3.61 6.87 10.34
C GLU A 62 4.59 5.95 11.07
N GLY A 63 4.10 4.86 11.69
CA GLY A 63 4.96 3.87 12.36
C GLY A 63 5.95 3.20 11.39
N LEU A 64 5.45 2.75 10.24
CA LEU A 64 6.29 2.14 9.20
C LEU A 64 7.24 3.17 8.56
N ARG A 65 6.76 4.40 8.34
CA ARG A 65 7.58 5.51 7.82
C ARG A 65 8.75 5.80 8.76
N ALA A 66 8.50 5.89 10.06
CA ALA A 66 9.53 6.17 11.06
C ALA A 66 10.56 5.04 11.13
N ALA A 67 10.13 3.78 11.13
CA ALA A 67 11.02 2.63 11.09
C ALA A 67 11.90 2.64 9.81
N ALA A 68 11.31 2.87 8.64
CA ALA A 68 12.05 2.94 7.38
C ALA A 68 13.07 4.10 7.35
N ALA A 69 12.74 5.25 7.94
CA ALA A 69 13.66 6.37 8.08
C ALA A 69 14.85 6.05 9.01
N GLN A 70 14.62 5.30 10.09
CA GLN A 70 15.71 4.85 10.97
C GLN A 70 16.68 3.91 10.23
N VAL A 71 16.14 2.96 9.45
CA VAL A 71 16.94 2.04 8.63
C VAL A 71 17.74 2.81 7.58
N GLU A 72 17.10 3.69 6.82
CA GLU A 72 17.76 4.55 5.83
C GLU A 72 18.88 5.38 6.48
N GLN A 73 18.63 6.01 7.62
CA GLN A 73 19.62 6.83 8.31
C GLN A 73 20.79 6.01 8.84
N ALA A 74 20.55 4.79 9.35
CA ALA A 74 21.59 3.90 9.82
C ALA A 74 22.44 3.35 8.66
N LEU A 75 21.78 3.02 7.54
CA LEU A 75 22.43 2.70 6.27
C LEU A 75 23.12 3.92 5.65
N HIS A 76 22.81 5.16 6.02
CA HIS A 76 23.56 6.32 5.55
C HIS A 76 24.79 6.61 6.42
N SER A 77 24.67 6.50 7.74
CA SER A 77 25.73 6.83 8.71
C SER A 77 26.70 5.69 9.02
N GLY A 78 26.37 4.46 8.65
CA GLY A 78 27.18 3.27 8.94
C GLY A 78 26.93 2.75 10.35
N GLY A 79 25.68 2.88 10.81
CA GLY A 79 25.24 2.51 12.15
C GLY A 79 25.42 1.02 12.46
N CYS A 80 25.33 0.71 13.75
CA CYS A 80 25.69 -0.59 14.34
C CYS A 80 24.51 -1.55 14.57
N MET A 81 23.30 -1.21 14.13
CA MET A 81 22.14 -2.06 14.35
C MET A 81 22.14 -3.25 13.37
N LYS A 82 21.60 -4.38 13.83
CA LYS A 82 21.65 -5.62 13.05
C LYS A 82 20.56 -5.64 11.97
N PRO A 83 20.85 -6.10 10.74
CA PRO A 83 19.87 -6.24 9.67
C PRO A 83 18.57 -6.94 10.08
N GLU A 84 18.66 -7.94 10.97
CA GLU A 84 17.50 -8.72 11.44
C GLU A 84 16.57 -7.88 12.33
N GLU A 85 17.12 -6.98 13.14
CA GLU A 85 16.34 -6.08 14.01
C GLU A 85 15.58 -5.05 13.19
N TRP A 86 16.21 -4.50 12.13
CA TRP A 86 15.56 -3.60 11.18
C TRP A 86 14.38 -4.26 10.46
N LEU A 87 14.60 -5.46 9.94
CA LEU A 87 13.57 -6.20 9.21
C LEU A 87 12.40 -6.57 10.12
N ALA A 88 12.68 -7.03 11.34
CA ALA A 88 11.64 -7.37 12.30
C ALA A 88 10.77 -6.16 12.68
N GLU A 89 11.39 -5.00 12.92
CA GLU A 89 10.65 -3.76 13.23
C GLU A 89 9.79 -3.32 12.04
N LEU A 90 10.34 -3.31 10.82
CA LEU A 90 9.59 -2.96 9.61
C LEU A 90 8.41 -3.92 9.36
N GLU A 91 8.62 -5.22 9.53
CA GLU A 91 7.58 -6.24 9.37
C GLU A 91 6.48 -6.08 10.44
N SER A 92 6.86 -5.77 11.69
CA SER A 92 5.92 -5.48 12.79
C SER A 92 5.07 -4.23 12.50
N GLN A 93 5.71 -3.12 12.11
CA GLN A 93 4.98 -1.88 11.78
C GLN A 93 4.08 -2.05 10.57
N TYR A 94 4.53 -2.81 9.55
CA TYR A 94 3.69 -3.16 8.42
C TYR A 94 2.47 -4.00 8.83
N ALA A 95 2.64 -4.98 9.72
CA ALA A 95 1.55 -5.79 10.22
C ALA A 95 0.53 -4.95 11.03
N CYS A 96 1.00 -4.03 11.88
CA CYS A 96 0.14 -3.08 12.59
C CYS A 96 -0.67 -2.21 11.62
N LEU A 97 -0.01 -1.61 10.63
CA LEU A 97 -0.66 -0.78 9.62
C LEU A 97 -1.68 -1.57 8.80
N ARG A 98 -1.34 -2.80 8.39
CA ARG A 98 -2.27 -3.69 7.68
C ARG A 98 -3.50 -4.02 8.54
N ALA A 99 -3.30 -4.25 9.84
CA ALA A 99 -4.41 -4.53 10.76
C ALA A 99 -5.30 -3.29 10.94
N GLU A 100 -4.71 -2.10 11.03
CA GLU A 100 -5.43 -0.82 11.09
C GLU A 100 -6.31 -0.64 9.84
N LEU A 101 -5.69 -0.67 8.65
CA LEU A 101 -6.35 -0.52 7.35
C LEU A 101 -7.35 -1.65 7.05
N GLY A 102 -7.16 -2.84 7.62
CA GLY A 102 -8.08 -3.97 7.49
C GLY A 102 -9.21 -3.99 8.53
N SER A 103 -9.03 -3.33 9.67
CA SER A 103 -10.08 -3.16 10.69
C SER A 103 -11.05 -2.04 10.32
N GLU A 104 -10.57 -1.06 9.56
CA GLU A 104 -11.38 -0.09 8.84
C GLU A 104 -12.06 -0.78 7.64
N ARG A 105 -12.88 -1.79 7.91
CA ARG A 105 -14.01 -2.07 7.02
C ARG A 105 -14.78 -0.77 7.01
N TRP A 106 -14.67 0.03 5.95
CA TRP A 106 -15.47 1.23 5.74
C TRP A 106 -16.94 0.81 5.62
N GLU A 107 -17.54 0.44 6.75
CA GLU A 107 -18.95 0.15 6.85
C GLU A 107 -19.67 1.50 6.86
N ASP A 108 -20.34 1.74 5.73
CA ASP A 108 -21.45 2.67 5.55
C ASP A 108 -21.14 4.17 5.63
N ALA A 109 -20.60 4.68 4.52
CA ALA A 109 -20.97 6.01 4.04
C ALA A 109 -21.37 5.98 2.56
N GLY A 110 -22.36 5.13 2.25
CA GLY A 110 -23.28 5.32 1.13
C GLY A 110 -22.86 4.74 -0.21
N GLY A 111 -23.29 3.51 -0.45
CA GLY A 111 -23.80 3.06 -1.73
C GLY A 111 -22.82 2.38 -2.67
N THR A 112 -22.93 1.06 -2.76
CA THR A 112 -22.94 0.31 -4.04
C THR A 112 -23.41 -1.13 -3.79
N GLU A 113 -24.72 -1.31 -3.60
CA GLU A 113 -25.42 -2.54 -4.00
C GLU A 113 -26.06 -2.38 -5.39
N ALA A 114 -25.61 -1.43 -6.22
CA ALA A 114 -26.27 -1.11 -7.49
C ALA A 114 -25.34 -0.99 -8.72
N ALA A 115 -24.12 -1.54 -8.68
CA ALA A 115 -23.20 -1.48 -9.84
C ALA A 115 -22.67 -2.83 -10.34
N THR A 116 -23.22 -3.96 -9.88
CA THR A 116 -22.85 -5.30 -10.40
C THR A 116 -23.92 -5.90 -11.33
N GLU A 117 -24.99 -5.18 -11.67
CA GLU A 117 -26.06 -5.69 -12.58
C GLU A 117 -26.23 -4.90 -13.89
N ALA A 118 -25.29 -4.04 -14.28
CA ALA A 118 -25.40 -3.26 -15.53
C ALA A 118 -24.35 -3.58 -16.60
N PHE A 119 -23.54 -4.63 -16.43
CA PHE A 119 -22.55 -5.04 -17.46
C PHE A 119 -22.88 -6.36 -18.18
N ASP A 120 -24.01 -7.01 -17.89
CA ASP A 120 -24.41 -8.29 -18.52
C ASP A 120 -25.77 -8.25 -19.26
N ALA A 121 -26.29 -7.06 -19.61
CA ALA A 121 -27.55 -6.93 -20.35
C ALA A 121 -27.42 -6.33 -21.77
N GLU A 122 -26.21 -6.01 -22.23
CA GLU A 122 -25.96 -5.46 -23.57
C GLU A 122 -25.35 -6.49 -24.55
N GLU A 123 -25.71 -7.78 -24.41
CA GLU A 123 -25.36 -8.83 -25.37
C GLU A 123 -26.50 -9.82 -25.65
N ALA A 124 -27.75 -9.35 -25.74
CA ALA A 124 -28.90 -10.21 -26.07
C ALA A 124 -29.88 -9.66 -27.13
N ALA A 125 -29.53 -8.61 -27.87
CA ALA A 125 -30.44 -7.99 -28.84
C ALA A 125 -29.77 -7.57 -30.18
N ARG A 126 -28.90 -8.41 -30.75
CA ARG A 126 -28.56 -8.31 -32.18
C ARG A 126 -29.26 -9.43 -32.96
N PRO A 127 -30.24 -9.13 -33.84
CA PRO A 127 -30.73 -10.12 -34.79
C PRO A 127 -29.63 -10.47 -35.79
N ARG A 128 -29.41 -11.77 -36.00
CA ARG A 128 -28.63 -12.33 -37.11
C ARG A 128 -29.26 -11.84 -38.41
N ALA A 129 -28.46 -11.21 -39.26
CA ALA A 129 -28.84 -10.92 -40.64
C ALA A 129 -28.85 -12.24 -41.43
N ASP A 130 -29.97 -12.51 -42.11
CA ASP A 130 -30.02 -13.40 -43.28
C ASP A 130 -29.28 -12.77 -44.47
#